data_AF-A0A812T146-F1
#
_entry.id   AF-A0A812T146-F1
#
_cell.length_a   1.000
_cell.length_b   1.000
_cell.length_c   1.000
_cell.angle_alpha   90.00
_cell.angle_beta   90.00
_cell.angle_gamma   90.00
#
_symmetry.space_group_name_H-M   'P 1'
#
loop_
_entity.id
_entity.type
_entity.pdbx_description
1 polymer ?
#
loop_
_entity_poly.entity_id
_entity_poly.type
_entity_poly.pdbx_seq_one_letter_code
_entity_poly.pdbx_strand_id
1 'polypeptide(L)'
;MLNSIVAVCDRLLQRLLLSKDQHPVDISKTGITVINNMMGLIPVGMAAYFTGEVGQLPYAYASLTGVDKVYIGLSCVIGLSIGFTGIWAQSLISATSFLVMVNANKFVIIGIEAFGMHTKVLTHGQILGACLSIFGGILYGKARSQIEQEEDERKQLLPSVKV
;
A
#
# COMPACT_ATOMS: atom_id res chain seq x y z
N MET A 1 -18.34 2.19 -5.15
CA MET A 1 -18.14 1.10 -6.13
C MET A 1 -17.07 1.45 -7.16
N LEU A 2 -17.21 2.54 -7.94
CA LEU A 2 -16.24 2.92 -8.97
C LEU A 2 -14.80 3.13 -8.45
N ASN A 3 -14.63 3.84 -7.32
CA ASN A 3 -13.31 4.02 -6.70
C ASN A 3 -12.63 2.68 -6.34
N SER A 4 -13.40 1.74 -5.79
CA SER A 4 -12.90 0.42 -5.41
C SER A 4 -12.50 -0.42 -6.63
N ILE A 5 -13.26 -0.33 -7.72
CA ILE A 5 -12.94 -1.01 -8.99
C ILE A 5 -11.64 -0.46 -9.55
N VAL A 6 -11.50 0.87 -9.66
CA VAL A 6 -10.28 1.52 -10.16
C VAL A 6 -9.07 1.14 -9.30
N ALA A 7 -9.22 1.15 -7.97
CA ALA A 7 -8.17 0.75 -7.06
C ALA A 7 -7.76 -0.72 -7.25
N VAL A 8 -8.70 -1.64 -7.45
CA VAL A 8 -8.38 -3.05 -7.71
C VAL A 8 -7.72 -3.22 -9.07
N CYS A 9 -8.22 -2.57 -10.11
CA CYS A 9 -7.62 -2.60 -11.45
C CYS A 9 -6.18 -2.10 -11.44
N ASP A 10 -5.90 -0.98 -10.76
CA ASP A 10 -4.54 -0.45 -10.57
C ASP A 10 -3.62 -1.50 -9.93
N ARG A 11 -4.07 -2.15 -8.84
CA ARG A 11 -3.27 -3.16 -8.14
C ARG A 11 -3.04 -4.42 -8.97
N LEU A 12 -4.03 -4.84 -9.77
CA LEU A 12 -3.91 -5.97 -10.69
C LEU A 12 -2.95 -5.64 -11.83
N LEU A 13 -3.06 -4.45 -12.44
CA LEU A 13 -2.15 -3.98 -13.48
C LEU A 13 -0.72 -3.89 -12.95
N GLN A 14 -0.51 -3.29 -11.77
CA GLN A 14 0.81 -3.25 -11.14
C GLN A 14 1.38 -4.64 -10.90
N ARG A 15 0.59 -5.58 -10.37
CA ARG A 15 1.04 -6.97 -10.20
C ARG A 15 1.39 -7.63 -11.53
N LEU A 16 0.57 -7.41 -12.57
CA LEU A 16 0.80 -7.96 -13.90
C LEU A 16 2.10 -7.45 -14.53
N LEU A 17 2.41 -6.17 -14.34
CA LEU A 17 3.60 -5.52 -14.88
C LEU A 17 4.87 -5.80 -14.04
N LEU A 18 4.74 -6.18 -12.76
CA LEU A 18 5.84 -6.32 -11.80
C LEU A 18 6.20 -7.76 -11.41
N SER A 19 5.27 -8.71 -11.54
CA SER A 19 5.47 -10.08 -11.08
C SER A 19 6.44 -10.82 -12.00
N LYS A 20 7.47 -11.44 -11.42
CA LYS A 20 8.47 -12.23 -12.16
C LYS A 20 7.86 -13.42 -12.92
N ASP A 21 6.77 -13.97 -12.40
CA ASP A 21 6.08 -15.13 -12.97
C ASP A 21 5.14 -14.77 -14.14
N GLN A 22 5.06 -13.50 -14.53
CA GLN A 22 4.19 -13.03 -15.62
C GLN A 22 5.01 -12.39 -16.74
N HIS A 23 4.48 -11.38 -17.43
CA HIS A 23 5.18 -10.63 -18.48
C HIS A 23 5.71 -9.31 -17.87
N PRO A 24 6.78 -9.34 -17.06
CA PRO A 24 7.26 -8.15 -16.40
C PRO A 24 7.78 -7.15 -17.44
N VAL A 25 7.46 -5.87 -17.22
CA VAL A 25 8.13 -4.80 -17.96
C VAL A 25 9.49 -4.60 -17.32
N ASP A 26 10.53 -4.54 -18.15
CA ASP A 26 11.92 -4.41 -17.70
C ASP A 26 12.21 -2.99 -17.21
N ILE A 27 11.70 -2.66 -16.01
CA ILE A 27 11.91 -1.38 -15.34
C ILE A 27 12.36 -1.69 -13.91
N SER A 28 13.40 -1.00 -13.46
CA SER A 28 13.87 -1.13 -12.08
C SER A 28 12.76 -0.71 -11.10
N LYS A 29 12.71 -1.36 -9.92
CA LYS A 29 11.77 -1.01 -8.84
C LYS A 29 11.85 0.46 -8.44
N THR A 30 13.07 1.01 -8.48
CA THR A 30 13.33 2.44 -8.26
C THR A 30 12.72 3.29 -9.37
N GLY A 31 12.86 2.89 -10.64
CA GLY A 31 12.26 3.59 -11.78
C GLY A 31 10.73 3.65 -11.67
N ILE A 32 10.08 2.55 -11.32
CA ILE A 32 8.62 2.50 -11.12
C ILE A 32 8.20 3.39 -9.94
N THR A 33 9.00 3.44 -8.87
CA THR A 33 8.73 4.32 -7.73
C THR A 33 8.78 5.80 -8.13
N VAL A 34 9.78 6.19 -8.94
CA VAL A 34 9.90 7.56 -9.46
C VAL A 34 8.72 7.89 -10.38
N ILE A 35 8.39 7.01 -11.32
CA ILE A 35 7.26 7.22 -12.24
C ILE A 35 5.95 7.38 -11.47
N ASN A 36 5.69 6.52 -10.48
CA ASN A 36 4.47 6.57 -9.68
C ASN A 36 4.35 7.89 -8.90
N ASN A 37 5.44 8.37 -8.29
CA ASN A 37 5.43 9.65 -7.58
C ASN A 37 5.31 10.85 -8.55
N MET A 38 5.99 10.83 -9.70
CA MET A 38 5.91 11.90 -10.71
C MET A 38 4.52 11.98 -11.35
N MET A 39 3.94 10.84 -11.73
CA MET A 39 2.57 10.78 -12.24
C MET A 39 1.57 11.22 -11.18
N GLY A 40 1.84 10.95 -9.90
CA GLY A 40 1.04 11.44 -8.77
C GLY A 40 1.09 12.96 -8.58
N LEU A 41 2.16 13.64 -9.00
CA LEU A 41 2.22 15.11 -8.94
C LEU A 41 1.25 15.79 -9.89
N ILE A 42 0.89 15.16 -11.01
CA ILE A 42 -0.04 15.74 -11.99
C ILE A 42 -1.43 15.97 -11.38
N PRO A 43 -2.14 14.97 -10.82
CA PRO A 43 -3.46 15.18 -10.23
C PRO A 43 -3.38 16.08 -8.98
N VAL A 44 -2.31 15.97 -8.17
CA VAL A 44 -2.12 16.83 -6.99
C VAL A 44 -1.92 18.29 -7.42
N GLY A 45 -1.08 18.56 -8.41
CA GLY A 45 -0.85 19.90 -8.94
C GLY A 45 -2.09 20.49 -9.60
N MET A 46 -2.84 19.67 -10.34
CA MET A 46 -4.12 20.09 -10.93
C MET A 46 -5.14 20.45 -9.85
N ALA A 47 -5.26 19.64 -8.81
CA ALA A 47 -6.13 19.94 -7.67
C ALA A 47 -5.70 21.26 -6.99
N ALA A 48 -4.42 21.43 -6.69
CA ALA A 48 -3.87 22.64 -6.07
C ALA A 48 -4.12 23.90 -6.92
N TYR A 49 -4.04 23.77 -8.25
CA TYR A 49 -4.35 24.86 -9.17
C TYR A 49 -5.83 25.25 -9.11
N PHE A 50 -6.74 24.27 -9.15
CA PHE A 50 -8.19 24.54 -9.09
C PHE A 50 -8.68 25.00 -7.71
N THR A 51 -8.02 24.59 -6.62
CA THR A 51 -8.34 25.07 -5.25
C THR A 51 -7.75 26.46 -4.97
N GLY A 52 -6.85 26.96 -5.82
CA GLY A 52 -6.18 28.25 -5.63
C GLY A 52 -5.07 28.23 -4.58
N GLU A 53 -4.68 27.05 -4.09
CA GLU A 53 -3.69 26.88 -3.02
C GLU A 53 -2.25 27.21 -3.49
N VAL A 54 -2.01 27.21 -4.80
CA VAL A 54 -0.69 27.57 -5.38
C VAL A 54 -0.24 28.97 -4.95
N GLY A 55 -1.18 29.93 -4.83
CA GLY A 55 -0.87 31.29 -4.37
C GLY A 55 -0.61 31.40 -2.87
N GLN A 56 -1.08 30.42 -2.08
CA GLN A 56 -0.95 30.41 -0.62
C GLN A 56 0.31 29.66 -0.15
N LEU A 57 0.90 28.81 -1.00
CA LEU A 57 2.14 28.09 -0.74
C LEU A 57 3.29 28.95 -0.18
N PRO A 58 3.66 30.11 -0.77
CA PRO A 58 4.79 30.89 -0.27
C PRO A 58 4.53 31.45 1.14
N TYR A 59 3.28 31.84 1.44
CA TYR A 59 2.89 32.30 2.77
C TYR A 59 2.92 31.15 3.79
N ALA A 60 2.37 30.00 3.42
CA ALA A 60 2.41 28.80 4.26
C ALA A 60 3.87 28.36 4.55
N TYR A 61 4.74 28.40 3.55
CA TYR A 61 6.16 28.08 3.70
C TYR A 61 6.92 29.04 4.62
N ALA A 62 6.59 30.34 4.55
CA ALA A 62 7.15 31.35 5.43
C ALA A 62 6.69 31.17 6.89
N SER A 63 5.47 30.67 7.12
CA SER A 63 4.91 30.44 8.46
C SER A 63 5.45 29.18 9.17
N LEU A 64 6.13 28.29 8.45
CA LEU A 64 6.67 27.04 8.98
C LEU A 64 7.96 27.27 9.79
N THR A 65 8.02 26.71 11.00
CA THR A 65 9.24 26.72 11.81
C THR A 65 10.32 25.81 11.20
N GLY A 66 11.58 25.97 11.64
CA GLY A 66 12.67 25.09 11.21
C GLY A 66 12.41 23.62 11.54
N VAL A 67 11.77 23.34 12.67
CA VAL A 67 11.40 22.00 13.11
C VAL A 67 10.32 21.41 12.21
N ASP A 68 9.30 22.20 11.84
CA ASP A 68 8.24 21.73 10.94
C ASP A 68 8.80 21.35 9.56
N LYS A 69 9.77 22.11 9.05
CA LYS A 69 10.46 21.80 7.79
C LYS A 69 11.21 20.48 7.87
N VAL A 70 11.84 20.17 9.00
CA VAL A 70 12.49 18.87 9.24
C VAL A 70 11.45 17.74 9.27
N TYR A 71 10.32 17.92 9.95
CA TYR A 71 9.25 16.92 9.96
C TYR A 71 8.67 16.68 8.57
N ILE A 72 8.47 17.74 7.77
CA ILE A 72 8.05 17.62 6.36
C ILE A 72 9.08 16.79 5.59
N GLY A 73 10.37 17.13 5.69
CA GLY A 73 11.44 16.37 5.02
C GLY A 73 11.46 14.89 5.42
N LEU A 74 11.36 14.59 6.72
CA LEU A 74 11.29 13.21 7.22
C LEU A 74 10.05 12.47 6.69
N SER A 75 8.89 13.13 6.65
CA SER A 75 7.67 12.54 6.12
C SER A 75 7.79 12.19 4.64
N CYS A 76 8.51 12.99 3.84
CA CYS A 76 8.80 12.68 2.45
C CYS A 76 9.69 11.44 2.32
N VAL A 77 10.74 11.31 3.13
CA VAL A 77 11.63 10.12 3.12
C VAL A 77 10.87 8.86 3.51
N ILE A 78 10.05 8.94 4.56
CA ILE A 78 9.19 7.82 4.99
C ILE A 78 8.18 7.48 3.90
N GLY A 79 7.53 8.48 3.29
CA GLY A 79 6.57 8.29 2.20
C GLY A 79 7.20 7.60 0.98
N LEU A 80 8.40 8.01 0.57
CA LEU A 80 9.16 7.33 -0.49
C LEU A 80 9.49 5.89 -0.11
N SER A 81 9.89 5.65 1.14
CA SER A 81 10.20 4.31 1.65
C SER A 81 8.97 3.40 1.63
N ILE A 82 7.80 3.92 2.01
CA ILE A 82 6.52 3.20 1.95
C ILE A 82 6.14 2.90 0.48
N GLY A 83 6.30 3.87 -0.42
CA GLY A 83 6.03 3.67 -1.84
C GLY A 83 6.90 2.58 -2.46
N PHE A 84 8.21 2.63 -2.19
CA PHE A 84 9.18 1.64 -2.67
C PHE A 84 8.91 0.24 -2.10
N THR A 85 8.72 0.13 -0.78
CA THR A 85 8.42 -1.15 -0.12
C THR A 85 7.08 -1.73 -0.58
N GLY A 86 6.09 -0.88 -0.86
CA GLY A 86 4.82 -1.29 -1.46
C GLY A 86 4.99 -1.93 -2.84
N ILE A 87 5.72 -1.27 -3.75
CA ILE A 87 6.03 -1.81 -5.09
C ILE A 87 6.84 -3.11 -4.97
N TRP A 88 7.80 -3.15 -4.05
CA TRP A 88 8.59 -4.35 -3.81
C TRP A 88 7.73 -5.51 -3.29
N ALA A 89 6.85 -5.27 -2.32
CA ALA A 89 5.92 -6.27 -1.81
C ALA A 89 4.98 -6.77 -2.93
N GLN A 90 4.43 -5.87 -3.75
CA GLN A 90 3.60 -6.23 -4.91
C GLN A 90 4.32 -7.10 -5.94
N SER A 91 5.66 -7.00 -6.04
CA SER A 91 6.44 -7.91 -6.90
C SER A 91 6.59 -9.31 -6.31
N LEU A 92 6.41 -9.48 -4.99
CA LEU A 92 6.59 -10.76 -4.28
C LEU A 92 5.27 -11.50 -4.04
N ILE A 93 4.19 -10.81 -3.70
CA ILE A 93 2.91 -11.43 -3.33
C ILE A 93 1.78 -11.08 -4.30
N SER A 94 0.73 -11.91 -4.31
CA SER A 94 -0.47 -11.65 -5.13
C SER A 94 -1.13 -10.31 -4.78
N ALA A 95 -1.86 -9.73 -5.75
CA ALA A 95 -2.61 -8.49 -5.53
C ALA A 95 -3.61 -8.62 -4.37
N THR A 96 -4.25 -9.79 -4.23
CA THR A 96 -5.20 -10.07 -3.14
C THR A 96 -4.49 -10.14 -1.79
N SER A 97 -3.36 -10.83 -1.70
CA SER A 97 -2.54 -10.89 -0.49
C SER A 97 -2.04 -9.51 -0.08
N PHE A 98 -1.65 -8.67 -1.06
CA PHE A 98 -1.24 -7.30 -0.83
C PHE A 98 -2.39 -6.44 -0.26
N LEU A 99 -3.60 -6.58 -0.80
CA LEU A 99 -4.78 -5.87 -0.26
C LEU A 99 -5.10 -6.31 1.17
N VAL A 100 -4.99 -7.60 1.49
CA VAL A 100 -5.20 -8.11 2.85
C VAL A 100 -4.12 -7.58 3.81
N MET A 101 -2.86 -7.55 3.37
CA MET A 101 -1.74 -6.99 4.15
C MET A 101 -1.94 -5.50 4.46
N VAL A 102 -2.31 -4.69 3.46
CA VAL A 102 -2.58 -3.25 3.67
C VAL A 102 -3.77 -3.04 4.60
N ASN A 103 -4.79 -3.90 4.50
CA ASN A 103 -5.93 -3.85 5.41
C ASN A 103 -5.52 -4.21 6.86
N ALA A 104 -4.69 -5.23 7.04
CA ALA A 104 -4.15 -5.61 8.35
C ALA A 104 -3.31 -4.48 8.98
N ASN A 105 -2.46 -3.82 8.18
CA ASN A 105 -1.64 -2.69 8.65
C ASN A 105 -2.51 -1.53 9.19
N LYS A 106 -3.66 -1.24 8.57
CA LYS A 106 -4.59 -0.20 9.06
C LYS A 106 -5.10 -0.49 10.47
N PHE A 107 -5.33 -1.75 10.83
CA PHE A 107 -5.80 -2.11 12.17
C PHE A 107 -4.75 -1.87 13.24
N VAL A 108 -3.46 -2.05 12.92
CA VAL A 108 -2.37 -1.71 13.84
C VAL A 108 -2.38 -0.21 14.14
N ILE A 109 -2.52 0.61 13.10
CA ILE A 109 -2.61 2.08 13.25
C ILE A 109 -3.85 2.47 14.06
N ILE A 110 -5.02 1.91 13.76
CA ILE A 110 -6.26 2.17 14.51
C ILE A 110 -6.11 1.77 15.98
N GLY A 111 -5.47 0.63 16.26
CA GLY A 111 -5.20 0.19 17.63
C GLY A 111 -4.31 1.17 18.39
N ILE A 112 -3.23 1.65 17.75
CA ILE A 112 -2.34 2.66 18.35
C ILE A 112 -3.09 3.99 18.59
N GLU A 113 -3.90 4.45 17.64
CA GLU A 113 -4.70 5.68 17.82
C GLU A 113 -5.72 5.54 18.96
N ALA A 114 -6.45 4.43 18.98
CA ALA A 114 -7.53 4.19 19.93
C ALA A 114 -7.04 3.96 21.37
N PHE A 115 -6.00 3.13 21.53
CA PHE A 115 -5.51 2.71 22.84
C PHE A 115 -4.29 3.51 23.31
N GLY A 116 -3.44 3.98 22.41
CA GLY A 116 -2.20 4.69 22.75
C GLY A 116 -2.38 6.20 22.86
N MET A 117 -3.13 6.81 21.92
CA MET A 117 -3.31 8.26 21.88
C MET A 117 -4.62 8.74 22.52
N HIS A 118 -5.56 7.83 22.82
CA HIS A 118 -6.91 8.14 23.36
C HIS A 118 -7.68 9.23 22.58
N THR A 119 -7.32 9.49 21.33
CA THR A 119 -7.88 10.59 20.53
C THR A 119 -9.24 10.29 19.94
N LYS A 120 -9.66 9.01 19.89
CA LYS A 120 -10.94 8.58 19.32
C LYS A 120 -11.65 7.59 20.23
N VAL A 121 -12.93 7.86 20.52
CA VAL A 121 -13.82 6.91 21.17
C VAL A 121 -14.42 6.00 20.10
N LEU A 122 -14.11 4.71 20.15
CA LEU A 122 -14.67 3.73 19.21
C LEU A 122 -16.07 3.31 19.65
N THR A 123 -17.03 3.39 18.73
CA THR A 123 -18.37 2.83 18.92
C THR A 123 -18.31 1.30 18.92
N HIS A 124 -19.16 0.64 19.70
CA HIS A 124 -19.26 -0.83 19.76
C HIS A 124 -19.38 -1.50 18.37
N GLY A 125 -20.12 -0.90 17.44
CA GLY A 125 -20.22 -1.40 16.06
C GLY A 125 -18.91 -1.33 15.26
N GLN A 126 -18.07 -0.32 15.51
CA GLN A 126 -16.75 -0.20 14.87
C GLN A 126 -15.79 -1.25 15.39
N ILE A 127 -15.87 -1.56 16.69
CA ILE A 127 -15.07 -2.63 17.31
C ILE A 127 -15.45 -3.98 16.69
N LEU A 128 -16.75 -4.29 16.58
CA LEU A 128 -17.21 -5.53 15.95
C LEU A 128 -16.78 -5.64 14.48
N GLY A 129 -16.92 -4.55 13.71
CA GLY A 129 -16.45 -4.50 12.32
C GLY A 129 -14.93 -4.70 12.20
N ALA A 130 -14.16 -4.11 13.11
CA ALA A 130 -12.71 -4.29 13.16
C ALA A 130 -12.33 -5.74 13.49
N CYS A 131 -12.95 -6.34 14.51
CA CYS A 131 -12.74 -7.74 14.86
C CYS A 131 -13.06 -8.68 13.70
N LEU A 132 -14.19 -8.48 13.01
CA LEU A 132 -14.58 -9.29 11.86
C LEU A 132 -13.56 -9.17 10.71
N SER A 133 -13.05 -7.98 10.45
CA SER A 133 -12.08 -7.75 9.38
C SER A 133 -10.71 -8.34 9.70
N ILE A 134 -10.24 -8.24 10.94
CA ILE A 134 -9.01 -8.90 11.42
C ILE A 134 -9.17 -10.43 11.29
N PHE A 135 -10.30 -10.96 11.74
CA PHE A 135 -10.59 -12.39 11.64
C PHE A 135 -10.57 -12.88 10.20
N GLY A 136 -11.20 -12.15 9.28
CA GLY A 136 -11.15 -12.44 7.84
C GLY A 136 -9.72 -12.42 7.27
N GLY A 137 -8.89 -11.47 7.71
CA GLY A 137 -7.48 -11.41 7.33
C GLY A 137 -6.67 -12.63 7.80
N ILE A 138 -6.88 -13.08 9.04
CA ILE A 138 -6.24 -14.28 9.59
C ILE A 138 -6.69 -15.54 8.84
N LEU A 139 -7.99 -15.69 8.58
CA LEU A 139 -8.53 -16.81 7.82
C LEU A 139 -7.96 -16.86 6.41
N TYR A 140 -7.91 -15.73 5.72
CA TYR A 140 -7.31 -15.64 4.39
C TYR A 140 -5.82 -16.02 4.41
N GLY A 141 -5.06 -15.51 5.39
CA GLY A 141 -3.65 -15.86 5.55
C GLY A 141 -3.41 -17.36 5.75
N LYS A 142 -4.24 -18.00 6.59
CA LYS A 142 -4.20 -19.45 6.80
C LYS A 142 -4.53 -20.23 5.52
N ALA A 143 -5.61 -19.86 4.84
CA ALA A 143 -6.00 -20.51 3.59
C ALA A 143 -4.91 -20.38 2.52
N ARG A 144 -4.26 -19.21 2.42
CA ARG A 144 -3.18 -18.99 1.47
C ARG A 144 -1.94 -19.83 1.79
N SER A 145 -1.57 -19.94 3.07
CA SER A 145 -0.42 -20.74 3.50
C SER A 145 -0.63 -22.23 3.21
N GLN A 146 -1.85 -22.75 3.33
CA GLN A 146 -2.17 -24.14 2.99
C GLN A 146 -1.98 -24.40 1.50
N ILE A 147 -2.46 -23.49 0.64
CA ILE A 147 -2.30 -23.60 -0.82
C ILE A 147 -0.82 -23.59 -1.22
N GLU A 148 -0.02 -22.71 -0.61
CA GLU A 148 1.42 -22.64 -0.89
C GLU A 148 2.16 -23.92 -0.47
N GLN A 149 1.79 -24.50 0.68
CA GLN A 149 2.36 -25.77 1.15
C GLN A 149 2.00 -26.93 0.20
N GLU A 150 0.74 -27.05 -0.23
CA GLU A 150 0.31 -28.07 -1.20
C GLU A 150 1.03 -27.92 -2.56
N GLU A 151 1.27 -26.70 -3.01
CA GLU A 151 1.98 -26.42 -4.27
C GLU A 151 3.46 -26.83 -4.19
N ASP A 152 4.11 -26.56 -3.06
CA ASP A 152 5.51 -26.94 -2.81
C ASP A 152 5.67 -28.47 -2.70
N GLU A 153 4.75 -29.15 -1.99
CA GLU A 153 4.71 -30.61 -1.93
C GLU A 153 4.51 -31.21 -3.33
N ARG A 154 3.61 -30.64 -4.14
CA ARG A 154 3.41 -31.07 -5.54
C ARG A 154 4.66 -30.88 -6.40
N LYS A 155 5.40 -29.78 -6.24
CA LYS A 155 6.66 -29.53 -6.98
C LYS A 155 7.75 -30.53 -6.61
N GLN A 156 7.79 -30.99 -5.36
CA GLN A 156 8.75 -32.02 -4.92
C GLN A 156 8.40 -33.41 -5.48
N LEU A 157 7.11 -33.71 -5.66
CA LEU A 157 6.64 -35.02 -6.15
C LEU A 157 6.73 -35.18 -7.68
N LEU A 158 6.82 -34.10 -8.44
CA LEU A 158 6.99 -34.17 -9.90
C LEU A 158 8.49 -34.22 -10.25
N PRO A 159 9.00 -35.30 -10.88
CA PRO A 159 10.39 -35.35 -11.31
C PRO A 159 10.64 -34.22 -12.31
N SER A 160 11.77 -33.52 -12.15
CA SER A 160 12.19 -32.43 -13.03
C SER A 160 12.28 -32.92 -14.47
N VAL A 161 11.22 -32.70 -15.26
CA VAL A 161 11.30 -32.85 -16.72
C VAL A 161 12.16 -31.69 -17.20
N LYS A 162 13.45 -31.95 -17.32
CA LYS A 162 14.36 -31.11 -18.11
C LYS A 162 13.85 -31.16 -19.55
N VAL A 163 13.23 -30.07 -19.99
CA VAL A 163 13.09 -29.76 -21.42
C VAL A 163 14.19 -28.77 -21.76
#